data_AF-A0A2K3MMC5-F1
#
_entry.id   AF-A0A2K3MMC5-F1
#
_cell.length_a   1.000
_cell.length_b   1.000
_cell.length_c   1.000
_cell.angle_alpha   90.00
_cell.angle_beta   90.00
_cell.angle_gamma   90.00
#
_symmetry.space_group_name_H-M   'P 1'
#
loop_
_entity.id
_entity.type
_entity.pdbx_description
1 polymer ?
#
loop_
_entity_poly.entity_id
_entity_poly.type
_entity_poly.pdbx_seq_one_letter_code
_entity_poly.pdbx_strand_id
1 'polypeptide(L)'
;MAVVASAPGKVLMTGGYLVLERPNAGLVLSTNARFYAIVKPIYPETKPDSWAWAWADVRLTSPQLSREAFETRNPFVEYAVQYSVAAAYATFDQNKKDALHKLLLQGLDITILGSNDFYSYRNEIQRCGLPLTPESLATLPPFASISFNTDDANEGNCKPEVAKTGLGSSAAMTTAVVASLLHYLGVVKISASKDHQDRKDIADLDMVHKIAQTAHCIAQGKVGSGFDVSSAVYGSQRYVRFSPEVISSTQVAATAVHLPEVIIDILKGNWDHDRTEFSLPPLMTL
;
A
#
# COMPACT_ATOMS: atom_id res chain seq x y z
N MET A 1 -12.33 -3.21 -16.94
CA MET A 1 -12.75 -2.03 -16.15
C MET A 1 -11.62 -1.66 -15.22
N ALA A 2 -11.29 -0.38 -15.06
CA ALA A 2 -10.23 0.04 -14.14
C ALA A 2 -10.76 0.16 -12.71
N VAL A 3 -9.96 -0.23 -11.73
CA VAL A 3 -10.23 -0.04 -10.29
C VAL A 3 -9.24 0.96 -9.74
N VAL A 4 -9.76 1.94 -8.99
CA VAL A 4 -8.95 2.95 -8.31
C VAL A 4 -9.16 2.79 -6.81
N ALA A 5 -8.06 2.69 -6.06
CA ALA A 5 -8.08 2.79 -4.61
C ALA A 5 -7.06 3.83 -4.15
N SER A 6 -7.26 4.35 -2.96
CA SER A 6 -6.32 5.31 -2.36
C SER A 6 -6.19 5.08 -0.87
N ALA A 7 -5.03 5.42 -0.32
CA ALA A 7 -4.76 5.33 1.12
C ALA A 7 -4.06 6.60 1.61
N PRO A 8 -4.44 7.13 2.78
CA PRO A 8 -3.86 8.34 3.34
C PRO A 8 -2.45 8.10 3.89
N GLY A 9 -1.69 9.19 4.00
CA GLY A 9 -0.49 9.25 4.84
C GLY A 9 -0.86 9.31 6.32
N LYS A 10 0.17 9.36 7.17
CA LYS A 10 0.00 9.31 8.62
C LYS A 10 0.97 10.21 9.36
N VAL A 11 0.58 10.59 10.59
CA VAL A 11 1.44 11.21 11.60
C VAL A 11 1.22 10.50 12.94
N LEU A 12 2.32 10.06 13.57
CA LEU A 12 2.27 9.49 14.93
C LEU A 12 2.38 10.66 15.93
N MET A 13 1.30 10.94 16.65
CA MET A 13 1.25 12.03 17.62
C MET A 13 1.82 11.63 18.98
N THR A 14 1.53 10.40 19.44
CA THR A 14 1.99 9.89 20.73
C THR A 14 2.39 8.42 20.62
N GLY A 15 3.16 7.93 21.60
CA GLY A 15 3.61 6.54 21.68
C GLY A 15 5.08 6.35 21.33
N GLY A 16 5.60 7.05 20.32
CA GLY A 16 7.02 6.96 19.93
C GLY A 16 7.47 5.50 19.73
N TYR A 17 8.59 5.11 20.35
CA TYR A 17 9.07 3.72 20.31
C TYR A 17 8.27 2.77 21.20
N LEU A 18 7.49 3.26 22.18
CA LEU A 18 6.73 2.41 23.09
C LEU A 18 5.70 1.56 22.34
N VAL A 19 5.15 2.06 21.23
CA VAL A 19 4.18 1.35 20.37
C VAL A 19 4.73 0.06 19.74
N LEU A 20 6.06 -0.17 19.82
CA LEU A 20 6.66 -1.43 19.40
C LEU A 20 6.35 -2.58 20.38
N GLU A 21 5.98 -2.27 21.61
CA GLU A 21 5.71 -3.23 22.68
C GLU A 21 4.26 -3.13 23.17
N ARG A 22 3.61 -4.27 23.33
CA ARG A 22 2.29 -4.34 23.96
C ARG A 22 2.41 -4.15 25.48
N PRO A 23 1.43 -3.51 26.15
CA PRO A 23 0.16 -3.01 25.63
C PRO A 23 0.19 -1.51 25.27
N ASN A 24 1.37 -0.93 24.99
CA ASN A 24 1.50 0.51 24.81
C ASN A 24 0.73 0.98 23.56
N ALA A 25 -0.10 2.00 23.75
CA ALA A 25 -0.85 2.62 22.67
C ALA A 25 -0.12 3.82 22.06
N GLY A 26 -0.35 4.06 20.78
CA GLY A 26 -0.01 5.31 20.10
C GLY A 26 -1.25 5.99 19.52
N LEU A 27 -1.25 7.31 19.47
CA LEU A 27 -2.25 8.08 18.74
C LEU A 27 -1.71 8.38 17.34
N VAL A 28 -2.42 7.95 16.31
CA VAL A 28 -2.04 8.14 14.90
C VAL A 28 -3.14 8.90 14.19
N LEU A 29 -2.77 9.97 13.49
CA LEU A 29 -3.70 10.71 12.65
C LEU A 29 -3.39 10.43 11.17
N SER A 30 -4.43 10.10 10.42
CA SER A 30 -4.36 10.02 8.96
C SER A 30 -4.37 11.42 8.35
N THR A 31 -3.57 11.65 7.32
CA THR A 31 -3.53 12.95 6.63
C THR A 31 -4.47 12.97 5.40
N ASN A 32 -4.66 14.15 4.83
CA ASN A 32 -5.33 14.35 3.55
C ASN A 32 -4.46 13.97 2.34
N ALA A 33 -3.13 13.88 2.50
CA ALA A 33 -2.22 13.39 1.46
C ALA A 33 -2.48 11.91 1.18
N ARG A 34 -2.59 11.51 -0.09
CA ARG A 34 -2.94 10.13 -0.46
C ARG A 34 -2.02 9.54 -1.52
N PHE A 35 -1.78 8.24 -1.39
CA PHE A 35 -1.37 7.43 -2.53
C PHE A 35 -2.61 6.90 -3.24
N TYR A 36 -2.53 6.81 -4.56
CA TYR A 36 -3.53 6.24 -5.44
C TYR A 36 -2.88 5.08 -6.20
N ALA A 37 -3.63 3.99 -6.34
CA ALA A 37 -3.28 2.87 -7.19
C ALA A 37 -4.42 2.59 -8.14
N ILE A 38 -4.09 2.49 -9.43
CA ILE A 38 -5.03 2.21 -10.51
C ILE A 38 -4.64 0.85 -11.09
N VAL A 39 -5.58 -0.09 -11.11
CA VAL A 39 -5.38 -1.42 -11.70
C VAL A 39 -6.33 -1.58 -12.88
N LYS A 40 -5.80 -1.99 -14.03
CA LYS A 40 -6.56 -2.29 -15.24
C LYS A 40 -5.88 -3.43 -16.02
N PRO A 41 -6.57 -4.11 -16.95
CA PRO A 41 -5.93 -5.14 -17.76
C PRO A 41 -4.90 -4.53 -18.74
N ILE A 42 -3.83 -5.26 -19.03
CA ILE A 42 -2.87 -4.90 -20.09
C ILE A 42 -3.48 -5.23 -21.45
N TYR A 43 -4.12 -6.40 -21.56
CA TYR A 43 -4.73 -6.91 -22.77
C TYR A 43 -6.26 -6.85 -22.65
N PRO A 44 -6.97 -6.20 -23.60
CA PRO A 44 -8.44 -6.12 -23.56
C PRO A 44 -9.11 -7.49 -23.78
N GLU A 45 -8.44 -8.40 -24.48
CA GLU A 45 -8.88 -9.78 -24.70
C GLU A 45 -7.72 -10.73 -24.38
N THR A 46 -8.03 -11.88 -23.76
CA THR A 46 -7.07 -12.96 -23.57
C THR A 46 -6.71 -13.55 -24.93
N LYS A 47 -5.41 -13.58 -25.28
CA LYS A 47 -4.98 -14.18 -26.54
C LYS A 47 -5.27 -15.68 -26.51
N PRO A 48 -5.59 -16.32 -27.65
CA PRO A 48 -5.85 -17.76 -27.72
C PRO A 48 -4.69 -18.61 -27.17
N ASP A 49 -3.45 -18.16 -27.36
CA ASP A 49 -2.25 -18.88 -26.92
C ASP A 49 -1.89 -18.61 -25.43
N SER A 50 -2.60 -17.71 -24.76
CA SER A 50 -2.32 -17.31 -23.37
C SER A 50 -2.68 -18.40 -22.35
N TRP A 51 -3.53 -19.36 -22.70
CA TRP A 51 -3.94 -20.43 -21.79
C TRP A 51 -2.80 -21.37 -21.39
N ALA A 52 -1.68 -21.34 -22.10
CA ALA A 52 -0.47 -22.11 -21.79
C ALA A 52 0.51 -21.36 -20.88
N TRP A 53 0.25 -20.10 -20.52
CA TRP A 53 1.17 -19.32 -19.69
C TRP A 53 1.01 -19.66 -18.21
N ALA A 54 2.13 -20.05 -17.60
CA ALA A 54 2.22 -20.26 -16.15
C ALA A 54 2.41 -18.94 -15.37
N TRP A 55 2.38 -17.78 -16.05
CA TRP A 55 2.75 -16.49 -15.51
C TRP A 55 1.81 -15.39 -16.04
N ALA A 56 1.69 -14.30 -15.28
CA ALA A 56 0.88 -13.14 -15.62
C ALA A 56 1.79 -11.92 -15.84
N ASP A 57 1.56 -11.19 -16.93
CA ASP A 57 2.24 -9.92 -17.19
C ASP A 57 1.86 -8.89 -16.12
N VAL A 58 2.86 -8.23 -15.54
CA VAL A 58 2.65 -7.10 -14.63
C VAL A 58 3.42 -5.90 -15.16
N ARG A 59 2.70 -4.80 -15.41
CA ARG A 59 3.29 -3.51 -15.77
C ARG A 59 3.12 -2.55 -14.62
N LEU A 60 4.22 -1.93 -14.19
CA LEU A 60 4.22 -0.94 -13.12
C LEU A 60 4.66 0.42 -13.67
N THR A 61 3.78 1.41 -13.50
CA THR A 61 4.04 2.78 -13.92
C THR A 61 3.89 3.74 -12.74
N SER A 62 4.91 4.58 -12.54
CA SER A 62 4.85 5.72 -11.62
C SER A 62 5.36 6.97 -12.32
N PRO A 63 4.46 7.76 -12.94
CA PRO A 63 4.84 8.92 -13.75
C PRO A 63 5.70 9.93 -13.01
N GLN A 64 5.46 10.10 -11.71
CA GLN A 64 6.18 11.04 -10.84
C GLN A 64 7.67 10.71 -10.68
N LEU A 65 8.03 9.43 -10.81
CA LEU A 65 9.41 8.97 -10.69
C LEU A 65 10.08 8.79 -12.05
N SER A 66 9.40 9.14 -13.15
CA SER A 66 9.80 8.79 -14.52
C SER A 66 10.16 7.31 -14.65
N ARG A 67 9.47 6.46 -13.87
CA ARG A 67 9.69 5.01 -13.84
C ARG A 67 8.54 4.33 -14.56
N GLU A 68 8.83 3.92 -15.77
CA GLU A 68 8.10 2.88 -16.49
C GLU A 68 9.01 1.67 -16.54
N ALA A 69 8.57 0.55 -15.95
CA ALA A 69 9.37 -0.65 -16.00
C ALA A 69 8.50 -1.89 -16.01
N PHE A 70 8.85 -2.81 -16.90
CA PHE A 70 8.43 -4.20 -16.81
C PHE A 70 9.23 -4.95 -15.72
N GLU A 71 10.35 -4.40 -15.24
CA GLU A 71 11.32 -5.15 -14.40
C GLU A 71 11.92 -4.38 -13.20
N THR A 72 11.54 -3.13 -12.91
CA THR A 72 12.10 -2.47 -11.69
C THR A 72 11.41 -3.02 -10.44
N ARG A 73 12.18 -3.79 -9.67
CA ARG A 73 11.70 -4.43 -8.43
C ARG A 73 11.56 -3.40 -7.31
N ASN A 74 10.35 -2.92 -7.09
CA ASN A 74 9.98 -2.32 -5.82
C ASN A 74 9.43 -3.43 -4.92
N PRO A 75 10.13 -3.84 -3.84
CA PRO A 75 9.72 -4.98 -3.02
C PRO A 75 8.34 -4.76 -2.40
N PHE A 76 7.97 -3.53 -2.06
CA PHE A 76 6.66 -3.22 -1.50
C PHE A 76 5.52 -3.50 -2.49
N VAL A 77 5.72 -3.22 -3.78
CA VAL A 77 4.72 -3.48 -4.82
C VAL A 77 4.74 -4.95 -5.22
N GLU A 78 5.92 -5.55 -5.32
CA GLU A 78 6.08 -6.97 -5.62
C GLU A 78 5.35 -7.85 -4.62
N TYR A 79 5.60 -7.66 -3.32
CA TYR A 79 4.89 -8.41 -2.28
C TYR A 79 3.40 -8.05 -2.23
N ALA A 80 3.01 -6.79 -2.49
CA ALA A 80 1.60 -6.43 -2.57
C ALA A 80 0.87 -7.23 -3.68
N VAL A 81 1.48 -7.38 -4.86
CA VAL A 81 0.93 -8.18 -5.97
C VAL A 81 0.87 -9.65 -5.60
N GLN A 82 1.99 -10.24 -5.18
CA GLN A 82 2.07 -11.66 -4.86
C GLN A 82 1.08 -12.07 -3.77
N TYR A 83 1.00 -11.28 -2.69
CA TYR A 83 0.14 -11.60 -1.54
C TYR A 83 -1.34 -11.35 -1.85
N SER A 84 -1.66 -10.34 -2.68
CA SER A 84 -3.05 -10.12 -3.11
C SER A 84 -3.56 -11.24 -4.02
N VAL A 85 -2.72 -11.71 -4.96
CA VAL A 85 -3.07 -12.84 -5.84
C VAL A 85 -3.20 -14.13 -5.01
N ALA A 86 -2.26 -14.39 -4.09
CA ALA A 86 -2.34 -15.54 -3.20
C ALA A 86 -3.59 -15.50 -2.29
N ALA A 87 -3.97 -14.32 -1.80
CA ALA A 87 -5.21 -14.13 -1.05
C ALA A 87 -6.46 -14.43 -1.88
N ALA A 88 -6.47 -14.04 -3.16
CA ALA A 88 -7.57 -14.38 -4.06
C ALA A 88 -7.69 -15.91 -4.25
N TYR A 89 -6.58 -16.61 -4.50
CA TYR A 89 -6.58 -18.07 -4.60
C TYR A 89 -6.96 -18.78 -3.29
N ALA A 90 -6.56 -18.23 -2.14
CA ALA A 90 -6.91 -18.77 -0.82
C ALA A 90 -8.40 -18.60 -0.48
N THR A 91 -9.05 -17.56 -1.02
CA THR A 91 -10.44 -17.19 -0.67
C THR A 91 -11.47 -17.82 -1.62
N PHE A 92 -11.09 -18.09 -2.87
CA PHE A 92 -12.02 -18.50 -3.91
C PHE A 92 -12.24 -20.03 -3.99
N ASP A 93 -13.48 -20.40 -4.33
CA ASP A 93 -13.82 -21.75 -4.78
C ASP A 93 -13.24 -22.04 -6.19
N GLN A 94 -13.36 -23.29 -6.66
CA GLN A 94 -12.78 -23.71 -7.93
C GLN A 94 -13.29 -22.89 -9.14
N ASN A 95 -14.58 -22.57 -9.18
CA ASN A 95 -15.17 -21.82 -10.29
C ASN A 95 -14.63 -20.38 -10.34
N LYS A 96 -14.49 -19.75 -9.17
CA LYS A 96 -13.90 -18.41 -9.05
C LYS A 96 -12.40 -18.40 -9.32
N LYS A 97 -11.68 -19.48 -9.03
CA LYS A 97 -10.27 -19.63 -9.40
C LYS A 97 -10.06 -19.65 -10.91
N ASP A 98 -10.94 -20.32 -11.66
CA ASP A 98 -10.86 -20.32 -13.12
C ASP A 98 -11.13 -18.92 -13.71
N ALA A 99 -12.09 -18.19 -13.13
CA ALA A 99 -12.35 -16.80 -13.48
C ALA A 99 -11.16 -15.88 -13.13
N LEU A 100 -10.56 -16.08 -11.97
CA LEU A 100 -9.34 -15.37 -11.55
C LEU A 100 -8.18 -15.63 -12.50
N HIS A 101 -7.97 -16.89 -12.91
CA HIS A 101 -6.91 -17.23 -13.86
C HIS A 101 -7.11 -16.51 -15.20
N LYS A 102 -8.34 -16.53 -15.76
CA LYS A 102 -8.67 -15.77 -16.97
C LYS A 102 -8.42 -14.27 -16.82
N LEU A 103 -8.73 -13.70 -15.66
CA LEU A 103 -8.48 -12.29 -15.36
C LEU A 103 -6.97 -11.99 -15.33
N LEU A 104 -6.16 -12.85 -14.71
CA LEU A 104 -4.71 -12.69 -14.64
C LEU A 104 -4.03 -12.84 -16.01
N LEU A 105 -4.58 -13.66 -16.91
CA LEU A 105 -4.10 -13.79 -18.30
C LEU A 105 -4.27 -12.50 -19.12
N GLN A 106 -5.12 -11.56 -18.68
CA GLN A 106 -5.21 -10.22 -19.28
C GLN A 106 -4.05 -9.31 -18.85
N GLY A 107 -3.20 -9.76 -17.93
CA GLY A 107 -2.14 -8.96 -17.32
C GLY A 107 -2.65 -7.88 -16.38
N LEU A 108 -1.77 -7.34 -15.54
CA LEU A 108 -2.06 -6.29 -14.58
C LEU A 108 -1.25 -5.03 -14.91
N ASP A 109 -1.92 -3.97 -15.36
CA ASP A 109 -1.35 -2.64 -15.49
C ASP A 109 -1.65 -1.84 -14.22
N ILE A 110 -0.61 -1.59 -13.43
CA ILE A 110 -0.66 -0.94 -12.13
C ILE A 110 0.00 0.44 -12.25
N THR A 111 -0.80 1.50 -12.10
CA THR A 111 -0.30 2.88 -12.01
C THR A 111 -0.33 3.37 -10.56
N ILE A 112 0.79 3.90 -10.07
CA ILE A 112 0.93 4.44 -8.71
C ILE A 112 1.23 5.94 -8.75
N LEU A 113 0.44 6.70 -7.99
CA LEU A 113 0.57 8.15 -7.83
C LEU A 113 0.53 8.50 -6.34
N GLY A 114 1.36 9.43 -5.89
CA GLY A 114 1.36 9.95 -4.52
C GLY A 114 1.24 11.47 -4.50
N SER A 115 0.41 12.01 -3.59
CA SER A 115 0.36 13.46 -3.36
C SER A 115 1.76 14.06 -3.17
N ASN A 116 1.95 15.30 -3.60
CA ASN A 116 3.24 15.98 -3.53
C ASN A 116 3.79 16.04 -2.08
N ASP A 117 2.91 16.03 -1.08
CA ASP A 117 3.21 16.03 0.36
C ASP A 117 4.09 14.85 0.82
N PHE A 118 4.12 13.74 0.07
CA PHE A 118 4.97 12.59 0.40
C PHE A 118 6.45 12.79 0.05
N TYR A 119 6.76 13.84 -0.72
CA TYR A 119 8.07 14.07 -1.32
C TYR A 119 8.57 15.47 -0.99
N SER A 120 9.89 15.64 -0.92
CA SER A 120 10.50 16.96 -0.78
C SER A 120 10.63 17.64 -2.15
N TYR A 121 9.97 18.78 -2.32
CA TYR A 121 10.15 19.69 -3.46
C TYR A 121 10.95 20.95 -3.08
N ARG A 122 11.74 20.87 -2.00
CA ARG A 122 12.47 22.03 -1.45
C ARG A 122 13.32 22.71 -2.53
N ASN A 123 14.07 21.94 -3.30
CA ASN A 123 15.00 22.47 -4.29
C ASN A 123 14.27 23.14 -5.46
N GLU A 124 13.15 22.57 -5.90
CA GLU A 124 12.28 23.12 -6.94
C GLU A 124 11.64 24.44 -6.48
N ILE A 125 11.08 24.46 -5.27
CA ILE A 125 10.45 25.65 -4.69
C ILE A 125 11.49 26.77 -4.54
N GLN A 126 12.70 26.45 -4.05
CA GLN A 126 13.79 27.42 -3.95
C GLN A 126 14.27 27.92 -5.31
N ARG A 127 14.37 27.04 -6.32
CA ARG A 127 14.72 27.42 -7.71
C ARG A 127 13.69 28.39 -8.32
N CYS A 128 12.43 28.26 -7.95
CA CYS A 128 11.37 29.19 -8.34
C CYS A 128 11.36 30.48 -7.51
N GLY A 129 12.26 30.66 -6.54
CA GLY A 129 12.30 31.82 -5.65
C GLY A 129 11.12 31.91 -4.69
N LEU A 130 10.42 30.80 -4.45
CA LEU A 130 9.23 30.74 -3.60
C LEU A 130 9.61 30.42 -2.13
N PRO A 131 8.84 30.90 -1.14
CA PRO A 131 9.07 30.57 0.27
C PRO A 131 8.72 29.10 0.56
N LEU A 132 9.47 28.44 1.46
CA LEU A 132 9.24 27.03 1.83
C LEU A 132 8.00 26.87 2.71
N THR A 133 6.84 26.89 2.07
CA THR A 133 5.52 26.96 2.69
C THR A 133 4.56 25.95 2.02
N PRO A 134 3.53 25.45 2.73
CA PRO A 134 2.50 24.59 2.13
C PRO A 134 1.83 25.24 0.91
N GLU A 135 1.62 26.56 0.94
CA GLU A 135 1.01 27.31 -0.16
C GLU A 135 1.89 27.25 -1.42
N SER A 136 3.22 27.33 -1.26
CA SER A 136 4.15 27.22 -2.38
C SER A 136 4.16 25.80 -2.96
N LEU A 137 4.05 24.77 -2.12
CA LEU A 137 3.91 23.39 -2.60
C LEU A 137 2.59 23.22 -3.39
N ALA A 138 1.51 23.86 -2.94
CA ALA A 138 0.21 23.81 -3.59
C ALA A 138 0.17 24.50 -4.96
N THR A 139 1.14 25.36 -5.29
CA THR A 139 1.28 25.93 -6.64
C THR A 139 1.81 24.92 -7.67
N LEU A 140 2.44 23.83 -7.23
CA LEU A 140 2.91 22.79 -8.13
C LEU A 140 1.72 21.96 -8.66
N PRO A 141 1.77 21.49 -9.91
CA PRO A 141 0.78 20.56 -10.41
C PRO A 141 0.63 19.34 -9.49
N PRO A 142 -0.60 18.82 -9.29
CA PRO A 142 -0.79 17.56 -8.59
C PRO A 142 0.02 16.45 -9.26
N PHE A 143 0.67 15.61 -8.44
CA PHE A 143 1.52 14.51 -8.92
C PHE A 143 2.69 15.02 -9.79
N ALA A 144 3.33 16.11 -9.38
CA ALA A 144 4.48 16.66 -10.08
C ALA A 144 5.65 15.65 -10.11
N SER A 145 6.41 15.64 -11.21
CA SER A 145 7.64 14.86 -11.30
C SER A 145 8.62 15.25 -10.19
N ILE A 146 9.24 14.26 -9.58
CA ILE A 146 10.18 14.45 -8.48
C ILE A 146 11.58 14.63 -9.07
N SER A 147 12.28 15.72 -8.72
CA SER A 147 13.71 15.80 -9.01
C SER A 147 14.43 14.84 -8.06
N PHE A 148 15.18 13.89 -8.60
CA PHE A 148 16.07 13.10 -7.77
C PHE A 148 17.25 13.97 -7.32
N ASN A 149 17.69 13.81 -6.07
CA ASN A 149 18.91 14.46 -5.61
C ASN A 149 20.08 13.94 -6.46
N THR A 150 20.58 14.77 -7.36
CA THR A 150 21.77 14.50 -8.20
C THR A 150 23.06 15.03 -7.57
N ASP A 151 22.97 15.56 -6.35
CA ASP A 151 24.10 16.18 -5.65
C ASP A 151 24.97 15.10 -5.00
N ASP A 152 25.67 14.35 -5.83
CA ASP A 152 27.03 13.87 -5.57
C ASP A 152 27.64 13.47 -6.91
N ALA A 153 28.41 14.38 -7.50
CA ALA A 153 29.26 14.16 -8.66
C ALA A 153 30.47 13.27 -8.33
N ASN A 154 30.27 12.21 -7.54
CA ASN A 154 31.21 11.13 -7.33
C ASN A 154 30.63 9.88 -8.01
N GLU A 155 31.28 9.49 -9.10
CA GLU A 155 31.05 8.26 -9.86
C GLU A 155 31.03 7.03 -8.91
N GLY A 156 29.84 6.62 -8.49
CA GLY A 156 29.69 5.51 -7.56
C GLY A 156 28.27 5.29 -7.06
N ASN A 157 27.39 4.76 -7.91
CA ASN A 157 26.20 3.99 -7.53
C ASN A 157 25.27 4.60 -6.44
N CYS A 158 25.08 5.92 -6.42
CA CYS A 158 24.07 6.53 -5.57
C CYS A 158 22.70 6.35 -6.23
N LYS A 159 21.93 5.37 -5.75
CA LYS A 159 20.53 5.21 -6.14
C LYS A 159 19.84 6.56 -5.89
N PRO A 160 19.12 7.12 -6.86
CA PRO A 160 18.46 8.40 -6.66
C PRO A 160 17.48 8.28 -5.49
N GLU A 161 17.80 8.93 -4.36
CA GLU A 161 17.01 8.85 -3.15
C GLU A 161 15.91 9.90 -3.22
N VAL A 162 14.67 9.41 -3.23
CA VAL A 162 13.49 10.25 -3.07
C VAL A 162 13.46 10.71 -1.62
N ALA A 163 13.69 12.00 -1.37
CA ALA A 163 13.59 12.56 -0.03
C ALA A 163 12.13 12.45 0.48
N LYS A 164 11.91 11.56 1.46
CA LYS A 164 10.60 11.28 2.07
C LYS A 164 10.33 12.23 3.22
N THR A 165 9.07 12.64 3.37
CA THR A 165 8.62 13.56 4.43
C THR A 165 8.25 12.87 5.76
N GLY A 166 8.36 11.53 5.84
CA GLY A 166 8.02 10.77 7.05
C GLY A 166 6.51 10.45 7.21
N LEU A 167 5.67 10.84 6.25
CA LEU A 167 4.23 10.58 6.23
C LEU A 167 3.83 9.10 6.03
N GLY A 168 4.78 8.16 6.07
CA GLY A 168 4.51 6.74 5.86
C GLY A 168 4.22 6.38 4.39
N SER A 169 4.97 6.95 3.44
CA SER A 169 4.75 6.75 2.00
C SER A 169 4.73 5.28 1.57
N SER A 170 5.60 4.43 2.13
CA SER A 170 5.60 2.99 1.81
C SER A 170 4.33 2.30 2.28
N ALA A 171 3.84 2.60 3.48
CA ALA A 171 2.62 2.03 4.03
C ALA A 171 1.38 2.47 3.24
N ALA A 172 1.26 3.77 2.95
CA ALA A 172 0.17 4.32 2.15
C ALA A 172 0.18 3.72 0.73
N MET A 173 1.34 3.66 0.07
CA MET A 173 1.49 3.06 -1.26
C MET A 173 1.12 1.57 -1.26
N THR A 174 1.69 0.76 -0.36
CA THR A 174 1.37 -0.67 -0.25
C THR A 174 -0.12 -0.88 -0.01
N THR A 175 -0.72 -0.10 0.88
CA THR A 175 -2.15 -0.20 1.20
C THR A 175 -3.02 0.13 -0.01
N ALA A 176 -2.72 1.21 -0.74
CA ALA A 176 -3.46 1.59 -1.95
C ALA A 176 -3.38 0.49 -3.03
N VAL A 177 -2.20 -0.10 -3.23
CA VAL A 177 -1.99 -1.17 -4.21
C VAL A 177 -2.72 -2.45 -3.80
N VAL A 178 -2.62 -2.88 -2.54
CA VAL A 178 -3.33 -4.07 -2.05
C VAL A 178 -4.84 -3.87 -2.14
N ALA A 179 -5.34 -2.70 -1.74
CA ALA A 179 -6.74 -2.34 -1.82
C ALA A 179 -7.28 -2.41 -3.26
N SER A 180 -6.57 -1.80 -4.23
CA SER A 180 -7.00 -1.81 -5.63
C SER A 180 -6.92 -3.20 -6.25
N LEU A 181 -5.88 -3.99 -5.93
CA LEU A 181 -5.74 -5.35 -6.41
C LEU A 181 -6.82 -6.28 -5.85
N LEU A 182 -7.02 -6.31 -4.53
CA LEU A 182 -8.04 -7.17 -3.93
C LEU A 182 -9.45 -6.84 -4.44
N HIS A 183 -9.74 -5.56 -4.68
CA HIS A 183 -10.99 -5.14 -5.30
C HIS A 183 -11.05 -5.58 -6.78
N TYR A 184 -9.99 -5.33 -7.57
CA TYR A 184 -9.93 -5.74 -8.97
C TYR A 184 -10.09 -7.25 -9.16
N LEU A 185 -9.48 -8.06 -8.28
CA LEU A 185 -9.57 -9.52 -8.28
C LEU A 185 -10.92 -10.03 -7.73
N GLY A 186 -11.77 -9.15 -7.20
CA GLY A 186 -13.10 -9.49 -6.67
C GLY A 186 -13.09 -10.12 -5.27
N VAL A 187 -12.01 -9.97 -4.52
CA VAL A 187 -11.86 -10.48 -3.14
C VAL A 187 -12.60 -9.60 -2.15
N VAL A 188 -12.52 -8.27 -2.33
CA VAL A 188 -13.18 -7.26 -1.50
C VAL A 188 -13.98 -6.28 -2.36
N LYS A 189 -14.90 -5.54 -1.76
CA LYS A 189 -15.61 -4.42 -2.40
C LYS A 189 -15.38 -3.15 -1.61
N ILE A 190 -14.49 -2.31 -2.12
CA ILE A 190 -14.18 -1.03 -1.47
C ILE A 190 -15.15 0.03 -2.01
N SER A 191 -16.18 0.34 -1.23
CA SER A 191 -17.18 1.36 -1.54
C SER A 191 -16.66 2.76 -1.18
N ALA A 192 -17.00 3.76 -1.99
CA ALA A 192 -16.69 5.17 -1.71
C ALA A 192 -17.72 5.86 -0.78
N SER A 193 -18.80 5.17 -0.42
CA SER A 193 -19.85 5.71 0.46
C SER A 193 -19.38 5.73 1.91
N LYS A 194 -19.67 6.82 2.62
CA LYS A 194 -19.37 7.01 4.05
C LYS A 194 -20.29 6.23 4.99
N ASP A 195 -21.25 5.48 4.47
CA ASP A 195 -22.11 4.61 5.27
C ASP A 195 -21.35 3.34 5.66
N HIS A 196 -20.30 3.48 6.50
CA HIS A 196 -19.51 2.38 7.06
C HIS A 196 -20.27 1.54 8.10
N GLN A 197 -21.60 1.44 7.99
CA GLN A 197 -22.43 0.72 8.95
C GLN A 197 -22.53 -0.78 8.64
N ASP A 198 -22.14 -1.23 7.45
CA ASP A 198 -22.20 -2.65 7.11
C ASP A 198 -21.00 -3.42 7.65
N ARG A 199 -21.25 -4.49 8.43
CA ARG A 199 -20.23 -5.43 8.93
C ARG A 199 -19.31 -5.98 7.84
N LYS A 200 -19.80 -6.02 6.59
CA LYS A 200 -19.04 -6.51 5.44
C LYS A 200 -17.90 -5.57 5.04
N ASP A 201 -18.12 -4.26 5.12
CA ASP A 201 -17.08 -3.26 4.80
C ASP A 201 -15.92 -3.37 5.81
N ILE A 202 -16.22 -3.65 7.08
CA ILE A 202 -15.21 -3.89 8.11
C ILE A 202 -14.39 -5.14 7.79
N ALA A 203 -15.04 -6.24 7.38
CA ALA A 203 -14.34 -7.48 7.02
C ALA A 203 -13.45 -7.31 5.77
N ASP A 204 -13.92 -6.54 4.79
CA ASP A 204 -13.16 -6.20 3.58
C ASP A 204 -11.94 -5.32 3.92
N LEU A 205 -12.10 -4.32 4.81
CA LEU A 205 -10.96 -3.53 5.30
C LEU A 205 -9.98 -4.37 6.14
N ASP A 206 -10.47 -5.29 6.96
CA ASP A 206 -9.63 -6.22 7.71
C ASP A 206 -8.81 -7.11 6.76
N MET A 207 -9.41 -7.58 5.66
CA MET A 207 -8.71 -8.31 4.61
C MET A 207 -7.60 -7.46 3.98
N VAL A 208 -7.89 -6.21 3.62
CA VAL A 208 -6.89 -5.27 3.09
C VAL A 208 -5.75 -5.07 4.09
N HIS A 209 -6.05 -4.84 5.37
CA HIS A 209 -5.04 -4.65 6.40
C HIS A 209 -4.13 -5.86 6.57
N LYS A 210 -4.69 -7.07 6.71
CA LYS A 210 -3.88 -8.29 6.92
C LYS A 210 -2.88 -8.49 5.78
N ILE A 211 -3.35 -8.33 4.53
CA ILE A 211 -2.51 -8.51 3.34
C ILE A 211 -1.50 -7.37 3.20
N ALA A 212 -1.92 -6.11 3.36
CA ALA A 212 -1.03 -4.95 3.25
C ALA A 212 0.03 -4.94 4.35
N GLN A 213 -0.33 -5.27 5.59
CA GLN A 213 0.57 -5.29 6.74
C GLN A 213 1.62 -6.39 6.57
N THR A 214 1.21 -7.56 6.10
CA THR A 214 2.12 -8.67 5.84
C THR A 214 3.10 -8.33 4.71
N ALA A 215 2.57 -7.88 3.56
CA ALA A 215 3.40 -7.48 2.42
C ALA A 215 4.40 -6.38 2.80
N HIS A 216 3.96 -5.40 3.60
CA HIS A 216 4.82 -4.32 4.08
C HIS A 216 5.92 -4.80 5.02
N CYS A 217 5.59 -5.64 6.01
CA CYS A 217 6.58 -6.21 6.94
C CYS A 217 7.65 -7.05 6.22
N ILE A 218 7.25 -7.83 5.22
CA ILE A 218 8.18 -8.66 4.43
C ILE A 218 9.04 -7.78 3.52
N ALA A 219 8.45 -6.80 2.83
CA ALA A 219 9.19 -5.83 2.04
C ALA A 219 10.20 -5.02 2.88
N GLN A 220 9.85 -4.72 4.13
CA GLN A 220 10.71 -4.01 5.07
C GLN A 220 11.77 -4.92 5.72
N GLY A 221 11.62 -6.24 5.64
CA GLY A 221 12.51 -7.22 6.26
C GLY A 221 12.41 -7.30 7.79
N LYS A 222 11.36 -6.72 8.39
CA LYS A 222 11.12 -6.77 9.84
C LYS A 222 9.65 -6.60 10.16
N VAL A 223 9.21 -7.17 11.29
CA VAL A 223 7.89 -6.88 11.83
C VAL A 223 7.98 -5.56 12.61
N GLY A 224 7.42 -4.48 12.04
CA GLY A 224 7.29 -3.17 12.67
C GLY A 224 6.02 -3.06 13.53
N SER A 225 5.78 -1.88 14.10
CA SER A 225 4.58 -1.59 14.90
C SER A 225 3.27 -1.81 14.16
N GLY A 226 3.25 -1.58 12.85
CA GLY A 226 2.06 -1.70 11.99
C GLY A 226 1.07 -0.54 12.07
N PHE A 227 1.36 0.48 12.87
CA PHE A 227 0.46 1.62 13.02
C PHE A 227 0.29 2.42 11.72
N ASP A 228 1.31 2.43 10.86
CA ASP A 228 1.32 3.16 9.60
C ASP A 228 0.37 2.52 8.59
N VAL A 229 0.49 1.23 8.33
CA VAL A 229 -0.44 0.48 7.48
C VAL A 229 -1.84 0.46 8.10
N SER A 230 -1.95 0.25 9.41
CA SER A 230 -3.24 0.28 10.09
C SER A 230 -3.95 1.62 9.89
N SER A 231 -3.27 2.76 10.07
CA SER A 231 -3.88 4.08 9.84
C SER A 231 -4.18 4.36 8.36
N ALA A 232 -3.42 3.76 7.44
CA ALA A 232 -3.69 3.85 6.01
C ALA A 232 -4.95 3.07 5.59
N VAL A 233 -5.38 2.08 6.38
CA VAL A 233 -6.63 1.33 6.14
C VAL A 233 -7.81 1.93 6.89
N TYR A 234 -7.65 2.19 8.19
CA TYR A 234 -8.77 2.55 9.08
C TYR A 234 -8.86 4.04 9.39
N GLY A 235 -7.88 4.85 8.98
CA GLY A 235 -7.85 6.28 9.26
C GLY A 235 -7.24 6.61 10.64
N SER A 236 -7.72 7.70 11.23
CA SER A 236 -7.22 8.22 12.51
C SER A 236 -7.68 7.36 13.68
N GLN A 237 -6.75 6.99 14.55
CA GLN A 237 -7.00 5.97 15.57
C GLN A 237 -6.04 6.06 16.76
N ARG A 238 -6.53 5.61 17.92
CA ARG A 238 -5.70 5.05 18.98
C ARG A 238 -5.37 3.61 18.61
N TYR A 239 -4.09 3.26 18.57
CA TYR A 239 -3.60 1.98 18.07
C TYR A 239 -2.71 1.27 19.08
N VAL A 240 -2.91 -0.03 19.25
CA VAL A 240 -1.98 -0.97 19.92
C VAL A 240 -1.59 -2.04 18.91
N ARG A 241 -0.28 -2.29 18.83
CA ARG A 241 0.33 -3.25 17.90
C ARG A 241 -0.17 -4.68 18.09
N PHE A 242 -0.31 -5.44 16.99
CA PHE A 242 -0.54 -6.89 16.99
C PHE A 242 0.68 -7.68 17.48
N SER A 243 0.45 -8.86 18.06
CA SER A 243 1.49 -9.81 18.46
C SER A 243 2.31 -10.27 17.25
N PRO A 244 3.65 -10.06 17.21
CA PRO A 244 4.49 -10.32 16.04
C PRO A 244 4.41 -11.75 15.49
N GLU A 245 3.99 -12.70 16.31
CA GLU A 245 3.83 -14.12 16.01
C GLU A 245 2.85 -14.38 14.87
N VAL A 246 1.87 -13.49 14.67
CA VAL A 246 0.89 -13.61 13.57
C VAL A 246 1.55 -13.47 12.18
N ILE A 247 2.73 -12.84 12.10
CA ILE A 247 3.51 -12.67 10.86
C ILE A 247 4.84 -13.44 10.92
N SER A 248 5.46 -13.65 12.08
CA SER A 248 6.82 -14.21 12.16
C SER A 248 6.93 -15.63 11.57
N SER A 249 5.90 -16.46 11.70
CA SER A 249 5.83 -17.79 11.06
C SER A 249 5.93 -17.71 9.53
N THR A 250 5.44 -16.62 8.94
CA THR A 250 5.35 -16.41 7.48
C THR A 250 6.67 -15.94 6.89
N GLN A 251 7.49 -15.21 7.66
CA GLN A 251 8.83 -14.79 7.23
C GLN A 251 9.76 -15.99 7.00
N VAL A 252 9.58 -17.06 7.79
CA VAL A 252 10.30 -18.33 7.63
C VAL A 252 9.70 -19.17 6.48
N ALA A 253 8.38 -19.12 6.29
CA ALA A 253 7.69 -19.91 5.27
C ALA A 253 7.87 -19.38 3.84
N ALA A 254 8.10 -18.06 3.66
CA ALA A 254 8.32 -17.43 2.35
C ALA A 254 9.53 -18.00 1.58
N THR A 255 10.41 -18.77 2.24
CA THR A 255 11.58 -19.41 1.63
C THR A 255 11.37 -20.89 1.26
N ALA A 256 10.25 -21.53 1.65
CA ALA A 256 10.07 -22.98 1.49
C ALA A 256 8.64 -23.50 1.24
N VAL A 257 7.58 -22.70 1.48
CA VAL A 257 6.16 -23.15 1.44
C VAL A 257 5.37 -22.48 0.31
N HIS A 258 4.34 -23.15 -0.21
CA HIS A 258 3.39 -22.58 -1.17
C HIS A 258 2.70 -21.33 -0.58
N LEU A 259 2.92 -20.16 -1.20
CA LEU A 259 2.40 -18.87 -0.75
C LEU A 259 0.90 -18.85 -0.41
N PRO A 260 -0.01 -19.52 -1.14
CA PRO A 260 -1.43 -19.58 -0.76
C PRO A 260 -1.71 -20.20 0.61
N GLU A 261 -0.96 -21.22 1.03
CA GLU A 261 -1.13 -21.85 2.34
C GLU A 261 -0.71 -20.90 3.46
N VAL A 262 0.42 -20.22 3.27
CA VAL A 262 0.91 -19.17 4.18
C VAL A 262 -0.14 -18.07 4.35
N ILE A 263 -0.79 -17.66 3.25
CA ILE A 263 -1.88 -16.67 3.31
C ILE A 263 -3.10 -17.20 4.09
N ILE A 264 -3.48 -18.47 3.94
CA ILE A 264 -4.59 -19.04 4.72
C ILE A 264 -4.32 -18.92 6.23
N ASP A 265 -3.10 -19.21 6.66
CA ASP A 265 -2.70 -19.08 8.06
C ASP A 265 -2.69 -17.63 8.53
N ILE A 266 -2.21 -16.68 7.71
CA ILE A 266 -2.27 -15.24 8.00
C ILE A 266 -3.72 -14.78 8.18
N LEU A 267 -4.61 -15.21 7.29
CA LEU A 267 -6.00 -14.77 7.29
C LEU A 267 -6.77 -15.30 8.50
N LYS A 268 -6.46 -16.53 8.92
CA LYS A 268 -7.01 -17.18 10.12
C LYS A 268 -6.29 -16.81 11.41
N GLY A 269 -5.10 -16.21 11.31
CA GLY A 269 -4.27 -15.81 12.44
C GLY A 269 -5.00 -14.87 13.40
N ASN A 270 -4.61 -14.92 14.67
CA ASN A 270 -5.17 -14.03 15.69
C ASN A 270 -4.51 -12.65 15.61
N TRP A 271 -5.11 -11.76 14.81
CA TRP A 271 -4.73 -10.36 14.72
C TRP A 271 -5.28 -9.59 15.91
N ASP A 272 -4.54 -9.62 17.01
CA ASP A 272 -4.91 -9.08 18.32
C ASP A 272 -4.54 -7.60 18.51
N HIS A 273 -4.34 -6.83 17.43
CA HIS A 273 -4.20 -5.38 17.51
C HIS A 273 -5.48 -4.75 18.09
N ASP A 274 -5.32 -3.70 18.87
CA ASP A 274 -6.45 -2.89 19.34
C ASP A 274 -6.48 -1.58 18.55
N ARG A 275 -7.67 -1.21 18.07
CA ARG A 275 -7.90 0.06 17.40
C ARG A 275 -9.18 0.69 17.90
N THR A 276 -9.09 1.96 18.25
CA THR A 276 -10.26 2.79 18.56
C THR A 276 -10.23 3.99 17.64
N GLU A 277 -11.33 4.22 16.92
CA GLU A 277 -11.45 5.40 16.06
C GLU A 277 -11.19 6.67 16.88
N PHE A 278 -10.41 7.57 16.31
CA PHE A 278 -10.13 8.87 16.91
C PHE A 278 -10.53 9.95 15.92
N SER A 279 -11.41 10.84 16.36
CA SER A 279 -11.77 12.05 15.64
C SER A 279 -11.62 13.26 16.56
N LEU A 280 -11.22 14.38 15.97
CA LEU A 280 -11.29 15.66 16.68
C LEU A 280 -12.76 16.04 16.89
N PRO A 281 -13.07 16.78 17.96
CA PRO A 281 -14.39 17.37 18.12
C PRO A 281 -14.80 18.19 16.89
N PRO A 282 -16.10 18.27 16.58
CA PRO A 282 -16.58 19.11 15.48
C PRO A 282 -16.01 20.53 15.57
N LEU A 283 -15.63 21.10 14.42
CA LEU A 283 -15.02 22.44 14.28
C LEU A 283 -13.58 22.58 14.78
N MET A 284 -12.96 21.53 15.33
CA MET A 284 -11.52 21.53 15.58
C MET A 284 -10.76 21.02 14.36
N THR A 285 -9.78 21.81 13.90
CA THR A 285 -8.87 21.47 12.80
C THR A 285 -7.43 21.49 13.30
N LEU A 286 -6.62 20.52 12.86
CA LEU A 286 -5.16 20.49 13.05
C LEU A 286 -4.45 21.00 11.80
#